data_AF-A0AB39HRS5-F1
#
_entry.id   AF-A0AB39HRS5-F1
#
_cell.length_a   1.000
_cell.length_b   1.000
_cell.length_c   1.000
_cell.angle_alpha   90.00
_cell.angle_beta   90.00
_cell.angle_gamma   90.00
#
_symmetry.space_group_name_H-M   'P 1'
#
loop_
_entity.id
_entity.type
_entity.pdbx_description
1 polymer ?
#
loop_
_entity_poly.entity_id
_entity_poly.type
_entity_poly.pdbx_seq_one_letter_code
_entity_poly.pdbx_strand_id
1 'polypeptide(L)'
;MGASVFSNYSWFELWRPFYLVILVIAGYLYIKHMIRSPIFKVNRNQIQYFFIAITLFYLMKGTPYHVIAKDYLFSAHTFQLAILCFAVIPLLILSFPVEFLRRVFWNYRMKFTLRIFSHPWLNAFLFNSLLSIYFIPPIFNFLKSHIWLLVIAQIIITALAFFMWWIIIAPIPEINMLSNVKKIIYIFFASALLLPIGFFLLIVQVEHYPIYGMVAGEFFKPLNAIYDQQLAGGLLKFTQLISYVYALLFIVLGWGRTEEEKEGEVDEDTRIIRGVVIPYKKKE
;
A
#
# COMPACT_ATOMS: atom_id res chain seq x y z
N MET A 1 -9.99 4.52 31.05
CA MET A 1 -9.09 5.69 30.85
C MET A 1 -9.30 6.40 29.51
N GLY A 2 -9.63 5.72 28.39
CA GLY A 2 -9.92 6.40 27.11
C GLY A 2 -11.31 7.07 26.97
N ALA A 3 -12.27 6.74 27.83
CA ALA A 3 -13.65 7.24 27.69
C ALA A 3 -13.81 8.76 27.94
N SER A 4 -12.90 9.39 28.69
CA SER A 4 -12.93 10.85 28.94
C SER A 4 -12.32 11.66 27.80
N VAL A 5 -11.55 11.04 26.91
CA VAL A 5 -10.89 11.73 25.79
C VAL A 5 -11.88 11.96 24.66
N PHE A 6 -12.78 10.99 24.43
CA PHE A 6 -13.78 11.05 23.37
C PHE A 6 -15.02 11.88 23.73
N SER A 7 -15.19 12.31 24.99
CA SER A 7 -16.38 13.06 25.41
C SER A 7 -16.50 14.44 24.76
N ASN A 8 -15.37 15.00 24.29
CA ASN A 8 -15.34 16.30 23.63
C ASN A 8 -15.69 16.22 22.13
N TYR A 9 -15.87 15.01 21.59
CA TYR A 9 -16.11 14.80 20.17
C TYR A 9 -17.55 14.39 19.92
N SER A 10 -18.12 14.96 18.86
CA SER A 10 -19.45 14.56 18.40
C SER A 10 -19.42 13.15 17.79
N TRP A 11 -20.57 12.46 17.81
CA TRP A 11 -20.70 11.15 17.17
C TRP A 11 -20.31 11.18 15.68
N PHE A 12 -20.59 12.29 14.99
CA PHE A 12 -20.25 12.48 13.58
C PHE A 12 -18.73 12.60 13.34
N GLU A 13 -17.97 13.16 14.27
CA GLU A 13 -16.51 13.23 14.21
C GLU A 13 -15.87 11.88 14.49
N LEU A 14 -16.46 11.11 15.41
CA LEU A 14 -15.98 9.79 15.81
C LEU A 14 -16.23 8.73 14.73
N TRP A 15 -17.42 8.70 14.13
CA TRP A 15 -17.84 7.61 13.23
C TRP A 15 -17.91 7.97 11.75
N ARG A 16 -17.69 9.27 11.44
CA ARG A 16 -17.59 9.86 10.10
C ARG A 16 -18.46 9.13 9.07
N PRO A 17 -19.80 9.15 9.24
CA PRO A 17 -20.74 8.31 8.48
C PRO A 17 -20.64 8.54 6.96
N PHE A 18 -20.15 9.71 6.54
CA PHE A 18 -19.81 9.98 5.15
C PHE A 18 -18.91 8.90 4.50
N TYR A 19 -17.86 8.45 5.20
CA TYR A 19 -17.01 7.37 4.67
C TYR A 19 -17.74 6.04 4.65
N LEU A 20 -18.55 5.75 5.65
CA LEU A 20 -19.36 4.53 5.68
C LEU A 20 -20.29 4.48 4.45
N VAL A 21 -20.99 5.58 4.17
CA VAL A 21 -21.88 5.69 2.99
C VAL A 21 -21.09 5.49 1.69
N ILE A 22 -19.93 6.14 1.53
CA ILE A 22 -19.07 5.95 0.34
C ILE A 22 -18.67 4.48 0.18
N LEU A 23 -18.29 3.81 1.27
CA LEU A 23 -17.84 2.41 1.20
C LEU A 23 -18.99 1.44 0.98
N VAL A 24 -20.18 1.72 1.51
CA VAL A 24 -21.41 0.95 1.21
C VAL A 24 -21.75 1.09 -0.27
N ILE A 25 -21.69 2.31 -0.82
CA ILE A 25 -21.88 2.55 -2.25
C ILE A 25 -20.81 1.80 -3.06
N ALA A 26 -19.54 1.90 -2.68
CA ALA A 26 -18.45 1.18 -3.34
C ALA A 26 -18.67 -0.34 -3.31
N GLY A 27 -19.09 -0.90 -2.17
CA GLY A 27 -19.42 -2.32 -2.03
C GLY A 27 -20.60 -2.74 -2.87
N TYR A 28 -21.67 -1.94 -2.89
CA TYR A 28 -22.81 -2.18 -3.77
C TYR A 28 -22.41 -2.15 -5.25
N LEU A 29 -21.61 -1.16 -5.67
CA LEU A 29 -21.11 -1.05 -7.04
C LEU A 29 -20.21 -2.23 -7.41
N TYR A 30 -19.35 -2.69 -6.50
CA TYR A 30 -18.50 -3.86 -6.70
C TYR A 30 -19.33 -5.14 -6.85
N ILE A 31 -20.32 -5.37 -5.99
CA ILE A 31 -21.23 -6.52 -6.12
C ILE A 31 -21.98 -6.47 -7.45
N LYS A 32 -22.53 -5.30 -7.81
CA LYS A 32 -23.34 -5.13 -9.03
C LYS A 32 -22.51 -5.29 -10.30
N HIS A 33 -21.34 -4.67 -10.38
CA HIS A 33 -20.56 -4.57 -11.62
C HIS A 33 -19.40 -5.58 -11.73
N MET A 34 -18.94 -6.15 -10.62
CA MET A 34 -17.88 -7.17 -10.63
C MET A 34 -18.46 -8.56 -10.38
N ILE A 35 -19.09 -8.79 -9.22
CA ILE A 35 -19.54 -10.14 -8.81
C ILE A 35 -20.73 -10.65 -9.65
N ARG A 36 -21.74 -9.81 -9.90
CA ARG A 36 -22.94 -10.18 -10.67
C ARG A 36 -22.78 -9.95 -12.18
N SER A 37 -21.61 -9.50 -12.63
CA SER A 37 -21.39 -9.24 -14.04
C SER A 37 -21.29 -10.55 -14.82
N PRO A 38 -21.99 -10.68 -15.96
CA PRO A 38 -21.84 -11.85 -16.83
C PRO A 38 -20.49 -11.83 -17.58
N ILE A 39 -19.80 -10.68 -17.58
CA ILE A 39 -18.58 -10.45 -18.37
C ILE A 39 -17.33 -10.82 -17.57
N PHE A 40 -17.34 -10.61 -16.25
CA PHE A 40 -16.16 -10.73 -15.41
C PHE A 40 -16.26 -11.96 -14.51
N LYS A 41 -15.21 -12.77 -14.47
CA LYS A 41 -15.10 -13.90 -13.53
C LYS A 41 -14.29 -13.44 -12.33
N VAL A 42 -14.95 -13.28 -11.18
CA VAL A 42 -14.32 -12.84 -9.94
C VAL A 42 -14.09 -14.04 -9.02
N ASN A 43 -12.84 -14.24 -8.59
CA ASN A 43 -12.48 -15.31 -7.68
C ASN A 43 -12.79 -14.95 -6.22
N ARG A 44 -13.01 -15.95 -5.36
CA ARG A 44 -13.29 -15.76 -3.93
C ARG A 44 -12.24 -14.88 -3.22
N ASN A 45 -10.97 -15.03 -3.58
CA ASN A 45 -9.88 -14.24 -3.01
C ASN A 45 -9.99 -12.75 -3.39
N GLN A 46 -10.41 -12.42 -4.61
CA GLN A 46 -10.59 -11.03 -5.06
C GLN A 46 -11.71 -10.33 -4.27
N ILE A 47 -12.80 -11.06 -4.02
CA ILE A 47 -13.90 -10.58 -3.18
C ILE A 47 -13.39 -10.33 -1.74
N GLN A 48 -12.64 -11.26 -1.17
CA GLN A 48 -12.04 -11.09 0.16
C GLN A 48 -11.11 -9.88 0.21
N TYR A 49 -10.21 -9.71 -0.76
CA TYR A 49 -9.31 -8.57 -0.83
C TYR A 49 -10.07 -7.24 -0.89
N PHE A 50 -11.15 -7.17 -1.67
CA PHE A 50 -12.00 -5.98 -1.74
C PHE A 50 -12.57 -5.62 -0.36
N PHE A 51 -13.25 -6.58 0.28
CA PHE A 51 -13.92 -6.34 1.56
C PHE A 51 -12.95 -6.07 2.70
N ILE A 52 -11.80 -6.75 2.72
CA ILE A 52 -10.73 -6.46 3.69
C ILE A 52 -10.19 -5.05 3.46
N ALA A 53 -9.93 -4.64 2.21
CA ALA A 53 -9.40 -3.32 1.92
C ALA A 53 -10.35 -2.18 2.35
N ILE A 54 -11.64 -2.27 2.02
CA ILE A 54 -12.61 -1.24 2.41
C ILE A 54 -12.84 -1.23 3.93
N THR A 55 -12.77 -2.40 4.59
CA THR A 55 -12.89 -2.50 6.04
C THR A 55 -11.69 -1.86 6.72
N LEU A 56 -10.47 -2.17 6.29
CA LEU A 56 -9.24 -1.54 6.80
C LEU A 56 -9.25 -0.03 6.56
N PHE A 57 -9.71 0.41 5.38
CA PHE A 57 -9.86 1.84 5.10
C PHE A 57 -10.84 2.50 6.09
N TYR A 58 -12.00 1.89 6.35
CA TYR A 58 -12.97 2.41 7.33
C TYR A 58 -12.39 2.44 8.74
N LEU A 59 -11.73 1.37 9.17
CA LEU A 59 -11.07 1.30 10.48
C LEU A 59 -10.09 2.46 10.67
N MET A 60 -9.29 2.78 9.64
CA MET A 60 -8.29 3.84 9.74
C MET A 60 -8.85 5.26 9.59
N LYS A 61 -9.83 5.50 8.70
CA LYS A 61 -10.31 6.86 8.35
C LYS A 61 -11.68 7.22 8.90
N GLY A 62 -12.50 6.22 9.22
CA GLY A 62 -13.91 6.38 9.57
C GLY A 62 -14.24 6.12 11.04
N THR A 63 -13.35 5.47 11.81
CA THR A 63 -13.58 5.19 13.25
C THR A 63 -12.89 6.22 14.15
N PRO A 64 -13.11 6.17 15.49
CA PRO A 64 -12.42 7.04 16.45
C PRO A 64 -10.90 6.97 16.37
N TYR A 65 -10.34 5.92 15.75
CA TYR A 65 -8.93 5.84 15.42
C TYR A 65 -8.42 7.09 14.67
N HIS A 66 -9.25 7.66 13.80
CA HIS A 66 -8.89 8.88 13.08
C HIS A 66 -8.65 10.06 14.02
N VAL A 67 -9.47 10.20 15.08
CA VAL A 67 -9.32 11.25 16.08
C VAL A 67 -8.03 11.05 16.88
N ILE A 68 -7.75 9.81 17.29
CA ILE A 68 -6.49 9.46 17.97
C ILE A 68 -5.29 9.85 17.10
N ALA A 69 -5.30 9.46 15.82
CA ALA A 69 -4.27 9.81 14.86
C ALA A 69 -4.15 11.33 14.62
N LYS A 70 -5.27 12.02 14.54
CA LYS A 70 -5.29 13.44 14.20
C LYS A 70 -4.74 14.29 15.34
N ASP A 71 -5.23 14.04 16.56
CA ASP A 71 -5.14 14.97 17.67
C ASP A 71 -4.26 14.47 18.84
N TYR A 72 -4.01 13.15 18.98
CA TYR A 72 -3.38 12.61 20.19
C TYR A 72 -2.03 11.90 19.98
N LEU A 73 -1.89 11.07 18.94
CA LEU A 73 -0.70 10.23 18.76
C LEU A 73 -0.13 10.33 17.35
N PHE A 74 1.16 10.65 17.28
CA PHE A 74 1.96 10.63 16.05
C PHE A 74 2.14 9.18 15.55
N SER A 75 2.30 8.20 16.44
CA SER A 75 2.34 6.78 16.05
C SER A 75 1.05 6.34 15.38
N ALA A 76 -0.11 6.77 15.91
CA ALA A 76 -1.40 6.43 15.33
C ALA A 76 -1.58 7.06 13.94
N HIS A 77 -1.16 8.32 13.75
CA HIS A 77 -1.15 8.98 12.44
C HIS A 77 -0.27 8.26 11.42
N THR A 78 0.93 7.89 11.85
CA THR A 78 1.91 7.18 11.02
C THR A 78 1.39 5.80 10.61
N PHE A 79 0.83 5.06 11.56
CA PHE A 79 0.22 3.75 11.28
C PHE A 79 -1.01 3.87 10.38
N GLN A 80 -1.84 4.92 10.56
CA GLN A 80 -2.97 5.20 9.68
C GLN A 80 -2.52 5.33 8.22
N LEU A 81 -1.48 6.13 7.96
CA LEU A 81 -0.96 6.35 6.61
C LEU A 81 -0.24 5.10 6.09
N ALA A 82 0.51 4.39 6.94
CA ALA A 82 1.20 3.16 6.57
C ALA A 82 0.23 2.06 6.13
N ILE A 83 -0.88 1.83 6.86
CA ILE A 83 -1.90 0.85 6.49
C ILE A 83 -2.56 1.21 5.16
N LEU A 84 -2.84 2.50 4.93
CA LEU A 84 -3.39 2.94 3.65
C LEU A 84 -2.42 2.64 2.50
N CYS A 85 -1.15 3.02 2.63
CA CYS A 85 -0.16 2.86 1.57
C CYS A 85 0.27 1.41 1.34
N PHE A 86 0.46 0.61 2.39
CA PHE A 86 1.09 -0.71 2.29
C PHE A 86 0.11 -1.89 2.39
N ALA A 87 -1.10 -1.70 2.92
CA ALA A 87 -2.09 -2.77 3.01
C ALA A 87 -3.32 -2.51 2.13
N VAL A 88 -3.99 -1.36 2.30
CA VAL A 88 -5.24 -1.07 1.58
C VAL A 88 -5.02 -1.00 0.07
N ILE A 89 -4.01 -0.25 -0.38
CA ILE A 89 -3.73 -0.07 -1.81
C ILE A 89 -3.44 -1.38 -2.55
N PRO A 90 -2.51 -2.25 -2.12
CA PRO A 90 -2.27 -3.51 -2.82
C PRO A 90 -3.48 -4.44 -2.81
N LEU A 91 -4.23 -4.50 -1.69
CA LEU A 91 -5.46 -5.29 -1.62
C LEU A 91 -6.53 -4.76 -2.59
N LEU A 92 -6.67 -3.44 -2.72
CA LEU A 92 -7.57 -2.85 -3.72
C LEU A 92 -7.16 -3.23 -5.15
N ILE A 93 -5.86 -3.17 -5.47
CA ILE A 93 -5.38 -3.55 -6.81
C ILE A 93 -5.69 -5.03 -7.09
N LEU A 94 -5.41 -5.92 -6.14
CA LEU A 94 -5.68 -7.37 -6.27
C LEU A 94 -7.17 -7.71 -6.32
N SER A 95 -8.03 -6.82 -5.84
CA SER A 95 -9.47 -7.06 -5.77
C SER A 95 -10.21 -6.98 -7.10
N PHE A 96 -9.61 -6.38 -8.13
CA PHE A 96 -10.25 -6.21 -9.43
C PHE A 96 -9.87 -7.34 -10.40
N PRO A 97 -10.81 -7.84 -11.21
CA PRO A 97 -10.52 -8.82 -12.25
C PRO A 97 -9.69 -8.19 -13.39
N VAL A 98 -8.79 -8.99 -13.97
CA VAL A 98 -7.82 -8.53 -14.98
C VAL A 98 -8.55 -7.96 -16.20
N GLU A 99 -9.68 -8.53 -16.58
CA GLU A 99 -10.49 -8.10 -17.72
C GLU A 99 -11.09 -6.71 -17.51
N PHE A 100 -11.51 -6.40 -16.29
CA PHE A 100 -11.99 -5.07 -15.93
C PHE A 100 -10.84 -4.05 -16.00
N LEU A 101 -9.70 -4.39 -15.39
CA LEU A 101 -8.51 -3.53 -15.43
C LEU A 101 -8.06 -3.31 -16.88
N ARG A 102 -8.03 -4.36 -17.71
CA ARG A 102 -7.72 -4.24 -19.14
C ARG A 102 -8.67 -3.27 -19.81
N ARG A 103 -9.99 -3.37 -19.60
CA ARG A 103 -10.97 -2.44 -20.20
C ARG A 103 -10.77 -0.99 -19.77
N VAL A 104 -10.49 -0.73 -18.49
CA VAL A 104 -10.26 0.63 -17.98
C VAL A 104 -8.97 1.24 -18.52
N PHE A 105 -7.89 0.44 -18.56
CA PHE A 105 -6.55 0.93 -18.89
C PHE A 105 -6.17 0.80 -20.37
N TRP A 106 -6.99 0.17 -21.22
CA TRP A 106 -6.73 0.07 -22.67
C TRP A 106 -7.05 1.35 -23.45
N ASN A 107 -7.73 2.33 -22.84
CA ASN A 107 -7.95 3.63 -23.47
C ASN A 107 -6.60 4.32 -23.76
N TYR A 108 -6.39 4.81 -24.99
CA TYR A 108 -5.13 5.39 -25.48
C TYR A 108 -4.51 6.42 -24.51
N ARG A 109 -5.34 7.27 -23.89
CA ARG A 109 -4.90 8.27 -22.89
C ARG A 109 -4.35 7.61 -21.62
N MET A 110 -5.00 6.56 -21.12
CA MET A 110 -4.57 5.84 -19.92
C MET A 110 -3.28 5.05 -20.18
N LYS A 111 -3.11 4.49 -21.38
CA LYS A 111 -1.87 3.84 -21.79
C LYS A 111 -0.67 4.81 -21.79
N PHE A 112 -0.88 6.05 -22.21
CA PHE A 112 0.14 7.10 -22.17
C PHE A 112 0.46 7.55 -20.75
N THR A 113 -0.55 7.80 -19.91
CA THR A 113 -0.34 8.14 -18.50
C THR A 113 0.41 7.03 -17.76
N LEU A 114 0.01 5.76 -17.97
CA LEU A 114 0.76 4.63 -17.45
C LEU A 114 2.19 4.69 -17.96
N ARG A 115 2.44 4.86 -19.27
CA ARG A 115 3.80 4.92 -19.85
C ARG A 115 4.71 6.03 -19.30
N ILE A 116 4.16 7.18 -18.90
CA ILE A 116 4.94 8.25 -18.23
C ILE A 116 5.19 7.89 -16.76
N PHE A 117 4.15 7.44 -16.05
CA PHE A 117 4.26 6.89 -14.70
C PHE A 117 4.71 5.42 -14.70
N SER A 118 5.40 4.97 -15.75
CA SER A 118 5.72 3.55 -15.95
C SER A 118 7.17 3.26 -15.66
N HIS A 119 8.03 4.27 -15.51
CA HIS A 119 9.43 4.00 -15.20
C HIS A 119 9.50 3.43 -13.78
N PRO A 120 9.79 2.12 -13.62
CA PRO A 120 9.53 1.43 -12.36
C PRO A 120 10.21 2.11 -11.18
N TRP A 121 11.52 2.35 -11.36
CA TRP A 121 12.42 2.93 -10.39
C TRP A 121 12.04 4.36 -10.00
N LEU A 122 11.47 5.13 -10.93
CA LEU A 122 11.02 6.49 -10.65
C LEU A 122 9.85 6.47 -9.68
N ASN A 123 8.89 5.55 -9.84
CA ASN A 123 7.76 5.45 -8.91
C ASN A 123 8.17 4.99 -7.51
N ALA A 124 9.09 4.01 -7.42
CA ALA A 124 9.63 3.61 -6.12
C ALA A 124 10.32 4.79 -5.44
N PHE A 125 11.14 5.53 -6.20
CA PHE A 125 11.80 6.71 -5.71
C PHE A 125 10.80 7.79 -5.27
N LEU A 126 9.87 8.19 -6.13
CA LEU A 126 8.89 9.24 -5.84
C LEU A 126 8.03 8.91 -4.62
N PHE A 127 7.48 7.69 -4.54
CA PHE A 127 6.66 7.29 -3.40
C PHE A 127 7.47 7.29 -2.09
N ASN A 128 8.60 6.59 -2.04
CA ASN A 128 9.36 6.45 -0.79
C ASN A 128 10.03 7.76 -0.37
N SER A 129 10.53 8.56 -1.33
CA SER A 129 11.09 9.89 -1.06
C SER A 129 10.00 10.84 -0.57
N LEU A 130 8.82 10.87 -1.22
CA LEU A 130 7.73 11.75 -0.78
C LEU A 130 7.20 11.35 0.60
N LEU A 131 7.06 10.05 0.87
CA LEU A 131 6.69 9.55 2.20
C LEU A 131 7.75 9.92 3.25
N SER A 132 9.04 9.86 2.90
CA SER A 132 10.12 10.28 3.80
C SER A 132 10.08 11.78 4.07
N ILE A 133 9.95 12.60 3.01
CA ILE A 133 9.82 14.05 3.08
C ILE A 133 8.63 14.46 3.94
N TYR A 134 7.50 13.76 3.82
CA TYR A 134 6.29 14.01 4.60
C TYR A 134 6.53 13.96 6.11
N PHE A 135 7.38 13.05 6.58
CA PHE A 135 7.69 12.88 8.00
C PHE A 135 8.88 13.72 8.47
N ILE A 136 9.60 14.42 7.59
CA ILE A 136 10.65 15.37 8.01
C ILE A 136 10.00 16.44 8.89
N PRO A 137 10.48 16.68 10.13
CA PRO A 137 9.70 17.44 11.12
C PRO A 137 9.26 18.84 10.70
N PRO A 138 10.11 19.71 10.11
CA PRO A 138 9.67 21.01 9.62
C PRO A 138 8.51 20.93 8.60
N ILE A 139 8.56 19.94 7.70
CA ILE A 139 7.55 19.73 6.65
C ILE A 139 6.26 19.21 7.27
N PHE A 140 6.36 18.20 8.13
CA PHE A 140 5.22 17.64 8.81
C PHE A 140 4.48 18.68 9.66
N ASN A 141 5.23 19.45 10.45
CA ASN A 141 4.66 20.49 11.32
C ASN A 141 3.98 21.59 10.48
N PHE A 142 4.58 22.00 9.36
CA PHE A 142 3.96 22.93 8.42
C PHE A 142 2.65 22.38 7.82
N LEU A 143 2.64 21.13 7.38
CA LEU A 143 1.44 20.48 6.84
C LEU A 143 0.35 20.37 7.90
N LYS A 144 0.69 20.01 9.15
CA LYS A 144 -0.28 19.90 10.24
C LYS A 144 -0.95 21.21 10.59
N SER A 145 -0.24 22.34 10.47
CA SER A 145 -0.83 23.68 10.62
C SER A 145 -1.82 24.05 9.50
N HIS A 146 -1.83 23.33 8.37
CA HIS A 146 -2.66 23.62 7.20
C HIS A 146 -3.44 22.38 6.75
N ILE A 147 -4.67 22.21 7.27
CA ILE A 147 -5.48 21.00 7.07
C ILE A 147 -5.65 20.60 5.59
N TRP A 148 -5.82 21.57 4.69
CA TRP A 148 -5.96 21.30 3.25
C TRP A 148 -4.67 20.75 2.64
N LEU A 149 -3.52 21.33 2.98
CA LEU A 149 -2.23 20.85 2.48
C LEU A 149 -1.92 19.45 3.02
N LEU A 150 -2.23 19.19 4.29
CA LEU A 150 -2.10 17.86 4.89
C LEU A 150 -2.91 16.81 4.12
N VAL A 151 -4.17 17.10 3.82
CA VAL A 151 -5.07 16.19 3.09
C VAL A 151 -4.57 15.97 1.66
N ILE A 152 -4.18 17.04 0.96
CA ILE A 152 -3.63 16.95 -0.41
C ILE A 152 -2.35 16.10 -0.41
N ALA A 153 -1.42 16.34 0.52
CA ALA A 153 -0.20 15.55 0.63
C ALA A 153 -0.50 14.05 0.84
N GLN A 154 -1.46 13.71 1.73
CA GLN A 154 -1.88 12.32 1.93
C GLN A 154 -2.50 11.69 0.68
N ILE A 155 -3.29 12.44 -0.08
CA ILE A 155 -3.87 11.97 -1.35
C ILE A 155 -2.76 11.68 -2.36
N ILE A 156 -1.80 12.60 -2.53
CA ILE A 156 -0.68 12.43 -3.47
C ILE A 156 0.19 11.23 -3.06
N ILE A 157 0.53 11.09 -1.77
CA ILE A 157 1.31 9.95 -1.26
C ILE A 157 0.57 8.63 -1.52
N THR A 158 -0.74 8.58 -1.25
CA THR A 158 -1.55 7.38 -1.48
C THR A 158 -1.66 7.05 -2.97
N ALA A 159 -1.75 8.06 -3.85
CA ALA A 159 -1.75 7.87 -5.29
C ALA A 159 -0.39 7.34 -5.80
N LEU A 160 0.73 7.85 -5.28
CA LEU A 160 2.06 7.31 -5.61
C LEU A 160 2.24 5.87 -5.08
N ALA A 161 1.66 5.54 -3.92
CA ALA A 161 1.62 4.17 -3.42
C ALA A 161 0.91 3.25 -4.43
N PHE A 162 -0.21 3.69 -5.01
CA PHE A 162 -0.92 2.94 -6.04
C PHE A 162 -0.02 2.63 -7.25
N PHE A 163 0.70 3.62 -7.78
CA PHE A 163 1.59 3.39 -8.92
C PHE A 163 2.76 2.46 -8.60
N MET A 164 3.35 2.57 -7.39
CA MET A 164 4.40 1.65 -6.95
C MET A 164 3.87 0.21 -6.85
N TRP A 165 2.75 0.00 -6.16
CA TRP A 165 2.16 -1.33 -6.00
C TRP A 165 1.65 -1.92 -7.31
N TRP A 166 1.20 -1.08 -8.24
CA TRP A 166 0.82 -1.51 -9.59
C TRP A 166 1.99 -2.18 -10.32
N ILE A 167 3.22 -1.67 -10.17
CA ILE A 167 4.42 -2.27 -10.75
C ILE A 167 4.77 -3.60 -10.09
N ILE A 168 4.65 -3.67 -8.76
CA ILE A 168 4.95 -4.88 -7.98
C ILE A 168 3.98 -6.01 -8.37
N ILE A 169 2.68 -5.71 -8.29
CA ILE A 169 1.62 -6.69 -8.55
C ILE A 169 1.56 -7.01 -10.05
N ALA A 170 1.70 -6.00 -10.90
CA ALA A 170 1.55 -6.10 -12.36
C ALA A 170 0.31 -6.92 -12.75
N PRO A 171 -0.91 -6.45 -12.39
CA PRO A 171 -2.13 -7.25 -12.54
C PRO A 171 -2.51 -7.51 -14.00
N ILE A 172 -1.93 -6.78 -14.96
CA ILE A 172 -2.14 -6.95 -16.40
C ILE A 172 -0.86 -7.55 -17.00
N PRO A 173 -0.84 -8.85 -17.35
CA PRO A 173 0.37 -9.53 -17.86
C PRO A 173 0.97 -8.85 -19.10
N GLU A 174 0.13 -8.30 -19.98
CA GLU A 174 0.56 -7.65 -21.23
C GLU A 174 1.35 -6.36 -21.04
N ILE A 175 1.23 -5.76 -19.85
CA ILE A 175 1.90 -4.49 -19.47
C ILE A 175 2.93 -4.77 -18.37
N ASN A 176 3.23 -6.04 -18.07
CA ASN A 176 4.21 -6.37 -17.05
C ASN A 176 5.59 -5.86 -17.50
N MET A 177 6.12 -4.89 -16.75
CA MET A 177 7.32 -4.15 -17.14
C MET A 177 8.61 -4.79 -16.59
N LEU A 178 8.49 -5.66 -15.59
CA LEU A 178 9.63 -6.21 -14.85
C LEU A 178 9.57 -7.74 -14.83
N SER A 179 10.74 -8.38 -15.05
CA SER A 179 10.91 -9.80 -14.74
C SER A 179 10.79 -10.04 -13.24
N ASN A 180 10.51 -11.27 -12.82
CA ASN A 180 10.33 -11.62 -11.41
C ASN A 180 11.55 -11.21 -10.55
N VAL A 181 12.78 -11.46 -11.06
CA VAL A 181 14.02 -11.03 -10.40
C VAL A 181 14.09 -9.50 -10.27
N LYS A 182 13.73 -8.75 -11.31
CA LYS A 182 13.71 -7.27 -11.23
C LYS A 182 12.66 -6.77 -10.25
N LYS A 183 11.52 -7.45 -10.09
CA LYS A 183 10.52 -7.11 -9.06
C LYS A 183 11.07 -7.34 -7.65
N ILE A 184 11.83 -8.41 -7.43
CA ILE A 184 12.49 -8.66 -6.14
C ILE A 184 13.46 -7.52 -5.82
N ILE A 185 14.36 -7.18 -6.75
CA ILE A 185 15.31 -6.06 -6.59
C ILE A 185 14.56 -4.74 -6.36
N TYR A 186 13.46 -4.53 -7.09
CA TYR A 186 12.60 -3.36 -6.95
C TYR A 186 12.02 -3.21 -5.53
N ILE A 187 11.51 -4.29 -4.94
CA ILE A 187 10.97 -4.30 -3.58
C ILE A 187 12.09 -4.00 -2.56
N PHE A 188 13.26 -4.60 -2.72
CA PHE A 188 14.42 -4.29 -1.85
C PHE A 188 14.83 -2.83 -1.95
N PHE A 189 14.92 -2.28 -3.16
CA PHE A 189 15.23 -0.87 -3.39
C PHE A 189 14.18 0.05 -2.76
N ALA A 190 12.89 -0.22 -2.97
CA ALA A 190 11.80 0.53 -2.36
C ALA A 190 11.83 0.46 -0.83
N SER A 191 12.15 -0.71 -0.25
CA SER A 191 12.32 -0.88 1.20
C SER A 191 13.48 -0.07 1.76
N ALA A 192 14.61 -0.04 1.03
CA ALA A 192 15.81 0.69 1.41
C ALA A 192 15.58 2.20 1.42
N LEU A 193 14.81 2.74 0.46
CA LEU A 193 14.54 4.18 0.37
C LEU A 193 13.78 4.74 1.57
N LEU A 194 12.98 3.93 2.28
CA LEU A 194 12.27 4.37 3.48
C LEU A 194 13.12 4.22 4.77
N LEU A 195 14.33 3.64 4.69
CA LEU A 195 15.20 3.46 5.86
C LEU A 195 15.61 4.77 6.54
N PRO A 196 16.00 5.86 5.83
CA PRO A 196 16.51 7.05 6.49
C PRO A 196 15.49 7.65 7.48
N ILE A 197 14.24 7.79 7.04
CA ILE A 197 13.17 8.34 7.89
C ILE A 197 12.71 7.35 8.96
N GLY A 198 12.66 6.05 8.64
CA GLY A 198 12.30 5.02 9.60
C GLY A 198 13.32 4.91 10.73
N PHE A 199 14.60 4.96 10.41
CA PHE A 199 15.69 4.95 11.38
C PHE A 199 15.69 6.24 12.21
N PHE A 200 15.56 7.41 11.57
CA PHE A 200 15.43 8.70 12.26
C PHE A 200 14.37 8.64 13.36
N LEU A 201 13.16 8.15 13.03
CA LEU A 201 12.07 8.01 13.99
C LEU A 201 12.38 7.00 15.10
N LEU A 202 13.01 5.87 14.77
CA LEU A 202 13.30 4.80 15.73
C LEU A 202 14.33 5.18 16.81
N ILE A 203 15.31 6.03 16.49
CA ILE A 203 16.39 6.38 17.43
C ILE A 203 16.24 7.76 18.05
N VAL A 204 15.18 8.49 17.69
CA VAL A 204 14.96 9.87 18.14
C VAL A 204 14.93 9.96 19.66
N GLN A 205 15.59 10.99 20.21
CA GLN A 205 15.68 11.24 21.66
C GLN A 205 15.09 12.60 22.05
N VAL A 206 14.56 13.35 21.09
CA VAL A 206 14.02 14.69 21.29
C VAL A 206 12.63 14.75 20.66
N GLU A 207 11.79 15.62 21.18
CA GLU A 207 10.48 15.91 20.61
C GLU A 207 10.63 16.75 19.33
N HIS A 208 10.19 16.21 18.19
CA HIS A 208 10.19 16.94 16.91
C HIS A 208 8.79 17.31 16.40
N TYR A 209 7.73 16.73 16.98
CA TYR A 209 6.34 16.95 16.58
C TYR A 209 5.52 17.59 17.73
N PRO A 210 5.63 18.91 17.92
CA PRO A 210 5.15 19.59 19.12
C PRO A 210 3.65 19.49 19.35
N ILE A 211 2.86 19.42 18.27
CA ILE A 211 1.39 19.25 18.37
C ILE A 211 1.02 17.97 19.16
N TYR A 212 1.80 16.89 18.99
CA TYR A 212 1.59 15.65 19.73
C TYR A 212 2.28 15.65 21.09
N GLY A 213 3.40 16.38 21.23
CA GLY A 213 4.10 16.51 22.50
C GLY A 213 3.27 17.23 23.57
N MET A 214 2.48 18.23 23.19
CA MET A 214 1.61 18.98 24.10
C MET A 214 0.57 18.11 24.81
N VAL A 215 0.13 17.02 24.17
CA VAL A 215 -0.90 16.10 24.67
C VAL A 215 -0.33 14.69 24.94
N ALA A 216 0.99 14.57 24.98
CA ALA A 216 1.66 13.29 25.18
C ALA A 216 1.28 12.68 26.53
N GLY A 217 0.97 11.38 26.53
CA GLY A 217 0.54 10.66 27.73
C GLY A 217 -0.93 10.84 28.11
N GLU A 218 -1.70 11.74 27.47
CA GLU A 218 -3.13 11.90 27.74
C GLU A 218 -3.94 10.65 27.35
N PHE A 219 -3.66 10.11 26.16
CA PHE A 219 -4.35 8.92 25.67
C PHE A 219 -3.81 7.63 26.31
N PHE A 220 -2.48 7.53 26.45
CA PHE A 220 -1.80 6.39 27.04
C PHE A 220 -0.56 6.83 27.82
N LYS A 221 -0.66 6.87 29.15
CA LYS A 221 0.37 7.42 30.05
C LYS A 221 1.81 6.95 29.79
N PRO A 222 2.07 5.67 29.47
CA PRO A 222 3.44 5.22 29.18
C PRO A 222 4.05 5.80 27.88
N LEU A 223 3.22 6.30 26.94
CA LEU A 223 3.68 6.91 25.71
C LEU A 223 3.91 8.41 25.90
N ASN A 224 5.14 8.77 26.27
CA ASN A 224 5.60 10.16 26.17
C ASN A 224 5.91 10.52 24.70
N ALA A 225 6.20 11.80 24.44
CA ALA A 225 6.43 12.30 23.08
C ALA A 225 7.58 11.60 22.34
N ILE A 226 8.61 11.14 23.06
CA ILE A 226 9.75 10.44 22.46
C ILE A 226 9.35 9.01 22.09
N TYR A 227 8.74 8.26 23.01
CA TYR A 227 8.32 6.88 22.77
C TYR A 227 7.23 6.78 21.70
N ASP A 228 6.34 7.78 21.60
CA ASP A 228 5.36 7.84 20.52
C ASP A 228 6.02 7.97 19.13
N GLN A 229 7.09 8.76 19.00
CA GLN A 229 7.86 8.86 17.76
C GLN A 229 8.61 7.58 17.41
N GLN A 230 9.23 6.94 18.40
CA GLN A 230 9.91 5.66 18.21
C GLN A 230 8.92 4.56 17.79
N LEU A 231 7.75 4.52 18.43
CA LEU A 231 6.66 3.62 18.06
C LEU A 231 6.17 3.90 16.64
N ALA A 232 6.07 5.17 16.24
CA ALA A 232 5.72 5.55 14.86
C ALA A 232 6.71 4.98 13.84
N GLY A 233 8.02 5.13 14.07
CA GLY A 233 9.06 4.54 13.22
C GLY A 233 8.97 3.03 13.13
N GLY A 234 8.75 2.37 14.28
CA GLY A 234 8.55 0.92 14.37
C GLY A 234 7.33 0.44 13.58
N LEU A 235 6.17 1.06 13.79
CA LEU A 235 4.92 0.71 13.10
C LEU A 235 5.00 0.95 11.59
N LEU A 236 5.66 2.04 11.15
CA LEU A 236 5.90 2.33 9.74
C LEU A 236 6.71 1.21 9.07
N LYS A 237 7.87 0.86 9.66
CA LYS A 237 8.76 -0.18 9.11
C LYS A 237 8.14 -1.56 9.20
N PHE A 238 7.45 -1.89 10.29
CA PHE A 238 6.76 -3.17 10.46
C PHE A 238 5.70 -3.38 9.38
N THR A 239 4.84 -2.38 9.15
CA THR A 239 3.77 -2.45 8.15
C THR A 239 4.34 -2.58 6.74
N GLN A 240 5.38 -1.80 6.41
CA GLN A 240 6.09 -1.91 5.13
C GLN A 240 6.68 -3.31 4.94
N LEU A 241 7.41 -3.81 5.93
CA LEU A 241 8.16 -5.06 5.83
C LEU A 241 7.23 -6.26 5.65
N ILE A 242 6.16 -6.37 6.45
CA ILE A 242 5.18 -7.46 6.30
C ILE A 242 4.56 -7.46 4.90
N SER A 243 4.17 -6.28 4.42
CA SER A 243 3.53 -6.15 3.11
C SER A 243 4.48 -6.56 1.98
N TYR A 244 5.75 -6.14 2.06
CA TYR A 244 6.77 -6.50 1.09
C TYR A 244 7.19 -7.97 1.17
N VAL A 245 7.30 -8.54 2.37
CA VAL A 245 7.58 -9.97 2.56
C VAL A 245 6.45 -10.80 1.94
N TYR A 246 5.18 -10.44 2.18
CA TYR A 246 4.06 -11.13 1.56
C TYR A 246 4.08 -11.03 0.03
N ALA A 247 4.39 -9.85 -0.52
CA ALA A 247 4.53 -9.66 -1.96
C ALA A 247 5.68 -10.49 -2.55
N LEU A 248 6.83 -10.53 -1.87
CA LEU A 248 7.98 -11.35 -2.27
C LEU A 248 7.64 -12.84 -2.26
N LEU A 249 7.00 -13.33 -1.20
CA LEU A 249 6.55 -14.72 -1.11
C LEU A 249 5.63 -15.07 -2.28
N PHE A 250 4.67 -14.20 -2.59
CA PHE A 250 3.76 -14.42 -3.72
C PHE A 250 4.50 -14.48 -5.07
N ILE A 251 5.45 -13.55 -5.30
CA ILE A 251 6.25 -13.51 -6.53
C ILE A 251 7.13 -14.76 -6.66
N VAL A 252 7.83 -15.16 -5.59
CA VAL A 252 8.75 -16.31 -5.60
C VAL A 252 7.98 -17.62 -5.76
N LEU A 253 6.89 -17.83 -5.03
CA LEU A 253 6.07 -19.03 -5.16
C LEU A 253 5.40 -19.12 -6.54
N GLY A 254 4.91 -17.99 -7.07
CA GLY A 254 4.36 -17.94 -8.43
C GLY A 254 5.43 -18.23 -9.49
N TRP A 255 6.63 -17.69 -9.30
CA TRP A 255 7.76 -17.93 -10.21
C TRP A 255 8.19 -19.40 -10.21
N GLY A 256 8.37 -20.02 -9.04
CA GLY A 256 8.76 -21.44 -8.93
C GLY A 256 7.76 -22.39 -9.61
N ARG A 257 6.46 -22.16 -9.41
CA ARG A 257 5.41 -22.94 -10.11
C ARG A 257 5.48 -22.80 -11.64
N THR A 258 5.77 -21.60 -12.13
CA THR A 258 5.88 -21.36 -13.58
C THR A 258 7.14 -22.02 -14.15
N GLU A 259 8.19 -22.18 -13.36
CA GLU A 259 9.39 -22.92 -13.78
C GLU A 259 9.15 -24.43 -13.80
N GLU A 260 8.50 -24.99 -12.78
CA GLU A 260 8.09 -26.40 -12.76
C GLU A 260 7.18 -26.76 -13.94
N GLU A 261 6.23 -25.90 -14.31
CA GLU A 261 5.36 -26.13 -15.47
C GLU A 261 6.11 -26.14 -16.81
N LYS A 262 7.24 -25.42 -16.89
CA LYS A 262 8.12 -25.38 -18.07
C LYS A 262 9.16 -26.50 -18.08
N GLU A 263 9.36 -27.19 -16.96
CA GLU A 263 10.28 -28.31 -16.89
C GLU A 263 9.73 -29.49 -17.70
N GLY A 264 10.48 -29.90 -18.73
CA GLY A 264 10.07 -30.98 -19.61
C GLY A 264 9.25 -30.56 -20.83
N GLU A 265 8.94 -29.26 -21.00
CA GLU A 265 8.50 -28.76 -22.31
C GLU A 265 9.64 -28.93 -23.32
N VAL A 266 9.31 -29.56 -24.45
CA VAL A 266 10.18 -29.75 -25.61
C VAL A 266 9.62 -28.88 -26.71
N ASP A 267 10.31 -27.79 -27.01
CA ASP A 267 10.12 -27.00 -28.23
C ASP A 267 10.94 -27.65 -29.37
N GLU A 268 10.62 -27.38 -30.64
CA GLU A 268 11.14 -28.14 -31.80
C GLU A 268 12.66 -28.35 -31.78
N ASP A 269 13.42 -27.39 -31.23
CA ASP A 269 14.88 -27.45 -31.11
C ASP A 269 15.41 -27.38 -29.66
N THR A 270 14.57 -27.28 -28.62
CA THR A 270 15.05 -27.10 -27.23
C THR A 270 14.23 -27.85 -26.17
N ARG A 271 14.90 -28.31 -25.11
CA ARG A 271 14.31 -28.92 -23.92
C ARG A 271 14.80 -28.19 -22.69
N ILE A 272 13.89 -27.86 -21.78
CA ILE A 272 14.23 -27.24 -20.50
C ILE A 272 14.41 -28.33 -19.44
N ILE A 273 15.62 -28.42 -18.84
CA ILE A 273 15.92 -29.33 -17.71
C ILE A 273 16.51 -28.50 -16.58
N ARG A 274 15.89 -28.48 -15.39
CA ARG A 274 16.36 -27.70 -14.23
C ARG A 274 16.60 -26.22 -14.55
N GLY A 275 15.72 -25.61 -15.34
CA GLY A 275 15.84 -24.22 -15.77
C GLY A 275 16.94 -23.93 -16.81
N VAL A 276 17.66 -24.94 -17.30
CA VAL A 276 18.65 -24.81 -18.39
C VAL A 276 18.02 -25.20 -19.72
N VAL A 277 18.11 -24.31 -20.71
CA VAL A 277 17.67 -24.57 -22.09
C VAL A 277 18.75 -25.40 -22.78
N ILE A 278 18.42 -26.64 -23.15
CA ILE A 278 19.33 -27.58 -23.82
C ILE A 278 18.81 -27.79 -25.25
N PRO A 279 19.65 -27.74 -26.29
CA PRO A 279 19.21 -28.06 -27.64
C PRO A 279 18.72 -29.52 -27.71
N TYR A 280 17.49 -29.73 -28.18
CA TYR A 280 16.87 -31.04 -28.31
C TYR A 280 16.96 -31.51 -29.76
N LYS A 281 17.85 -32.45 -30.05
CA LYS A 281 17.86 -33.14 -31.36
C LYS A 281 16.87 -34.31 -31.30
N LYS A 282 15.78 -34.21 -32.07
CA LYS A 282 14.88 -35.35 -32.33
C LYS A 282 15.71 -36.44 -33.02
N LYS A 283 15.85 -37.61 -32.39
CA LYS A 283 16.43 -38.78 -33.08
C LYS A 283 15.39 -39.23 -34.12
N GLU A 284 15.75 -39.10 -35.40
CA GLU A 284 15.07 -39.79 -36.51
C GLU A 284 15.26 -41.31 -36.42
#